data_AF-A0A521WQS5-F1
#
_entry.id   AF-A0A521WQS5-F1
#
_cell.length_a   1.000
_cell.length_b   1.000
_cell.length_c   1.000
_cell.angle_alpha   90.00
_cell.angle_beta   90.00
_cell.angle_gamma   90.00
#
_symmetry.space_group_name_H-M   'P 1'
#
loop_
_entity.id
_entity.type
_entity.pdbx_description
1 polymer ?
#
loop_
_entity_poly.entity_id
_entity_poly.type
_entity_poly.pdbx_seq_one_letter_code
_entity_poly.pdbx_strand_id
1 'polypeptide(L)'
;MMKKIFARALPFSLSLALPFVVLASGCDSATAGGLCNPLGYNSLWEFLQRMLQLITQIGFPVIVLFIVFIGFKFVTAEGKPEEIAKVRSLFFWAIVGSLVVLGAQALALAIQATVNDIQAGL
;
A
#
# COMPACT_ATOMS: atom_id res chain seq x y z
N MET A 1 -4.97 -31.96 22.16
CA MET A 1 -5.72 -31.70 20.91
C MET A 1 -5.39 -30.31 20.33
N MET A 2 -4.10 -29.93 20.25
CA MET A 2 -3.62 -28.58 19.85
C MET A 2 -2.67 -28.59 18.64
N LYS A 3 -2.51 -29.74 17.97
CA LYS A 3 -1.60 -29.88 16.81
C LYS A 3 -2.21 -29.48 15.46
N LYS A 4 -3.52 -29.23 15.41
CA LYS A 4 -4.27 -29.02 14.15
C LYS A 4 -4.43 -27.55 13.75
N ILE A 5 -4.09 -26.62 14.65
CA ILE A 5 -4.23 -25.17 14.43
C ILE A 5 -2.97 -24.62 13.73
N PHE A 6 -1.79 -25.13 14.08
CA PHE A 6 -0.52 -24.73 13.48
C PHE A 6 -0.37 -25.20 12.02
N ALA A 7 -0.90 -26.38 11.69
CA ALA A 7 -0.91 -26.91 10.31
C ALA A 7 -1.86 -26.13 9.36
N ARG A 8 -2.80 -25.34 9.89
CA ARG A 8 -3.73 -24.51 9.10
C ARG A 8 -3.30 -23.04 8.99
N ALA A 9 -2.37 -22.58 9.84
CA ALA A 9 -1.79 -21.23 9.75
C ALA A 9 -0.61 -21.15 8.76
N LEU A 10 0.11 -22.26 8.54
CA LEU A 10 1.22 -22.35 7.59
C LEU A 10 0.83 -22.01 6.12
N PRO A 11 -0.35 -22.43 5.58
CA PRO A 11 -0.73 -22.02 4.22
C PRO A 11 -1.23 -20.57 4.15
N PHE A 12 -1.70 -19.96 5.25
CA PHE A 12 -2.18 -18.57 5.24
C PHE A 12 -1.02 -17.56 5.16
N SER A 13 0.10 -17.86 5.84
CA SER A 13 1.33 -17.07 5.70
C SER A 13 2.05 -17.33 4.36
N LEU A 14 1.92 -18.53 3.79
CA LEU A 14 2.52 -18.87 2.48
C LEU A 14 1.72 -18.26 1.31
N SER A 15 0.40 -18.14 1.45
CA SER A 15 -0.46 -17.44 0.46
C SER A 15 -0.27 -15.92 0.46
N LEU A 16 0.16 -15.32 1.58
CA LEU A 16 0.53 -13.90 1.66
C LEU A 16 1.91 -13.62 1.03
N ALA A 17 2.75 -14.66 0.87
CA ALA A 17 4.07 -14.57 0.25
C ALA A 17 4.05 -14.80 -1.27
N LEU A 18 3.04 -15.50 -1.80
CA LEU A 18 2.86 -15.73 -3.25
C LEU A 18 2.79 -14.44 -4.10
N PRO A 19 2.11 -13.35 -3.69
CA PRO A 19 2.15 -12.12 -4.48
C PRO A 19 3.52 -11.43 -4.47
N PHE A 20 4.46 -11.79 -3.58
CA PHE A 20 5.83 -11.24 -3.58
C PHE A 20 6.77 -11.97 -4.55
N VAL A 21 6.53 -13.26 -4.84
CA VAL A 21 7.37 -14.07 -5.76
C VAL A 21 6.96 -13.89 -7.23
N VAL A 22 5.72 -13.48 -7.51
CA VAL A 22 5.22 -13.26 -8.88
C VAL A 22 5.78 -11.97 -9.53
N LEU A 23 6.49 -11.10 -8.80
CA LEU A 23 7.11 -9.89 -9.37
C LEU A 23 8.45 -10.12 -10.11
N ALA A 24 8.89 -11.37 -10.34
CA ALA A 24 10.19 -11.64 -10.96
C ALA A 24 10.17 -11.90 -12.48
N SER A 25 9.05 -11.76 -13.19
CA SER A 25 9.01 -11.94 -14.66
C SER A 25 9.22 -10.59 -15.38
N GLY A 26 10.48 -10.24 -15.64
CA GLY A 26 10.85 -9.12 -16.52
C GLY A 26 11.57 -9.62 -17.77
N CYS A 27 10.86 -9.71 -18.89
CA CYS A 27 11.27 -9.22 -20.23
C CYS A 27 10.15 -9.61 -21.23
N ASP A 28 9.33 -8.64 -21.67
CA ASP A 28 8.41 -8.80 -22.81
C ASP A 28 9.17 -8.31 -24.06
N SER A 29 9.89 -9.24 -24.70
CA SER A 29 10.67 -8.94 -25.91
C SER A 29 9.81 -9.14 -27.15
N ALA A 30 9.01 -8.13 -27.47
CA ALA A 30 8.34 -8.01 -28.77
C ALA A 30 8.93 -6.85 -29.58
N THR A 31 10.26 -6.80 -29.78
CA THR A 31 10.91 -6.26 -30.99
C THR A 31 12.44 -6.37 -30.91
N ALA A 32 13.04 -6.89 -31.98
CA ALA A 32 14.48 -7.09 -32.12
C ALA A 32 15.24 -5.75 -32.05
N GLY A 33 16.18 -5.64 -31.10
CA GLY A 33 17.22 -4.60 -31.09
C GLY A 33 17.15 -3.53 -30.00
N GLY A 34 16.16 -3.56 -29.09
CA GLY A 34 16.08 -2.64 -27.95
C GLY A 34 16.76 -3.15 -26.68
N LEU A 35 17.37 -2.25 -25.91
CA LEU A 35 17.89 -2.54 -24.56
C LEU A 35 16.70 -3.03 -23.68
N CYS A 36 16.72 -4.30 -23.21
CA CYS A 36 15.63 -4.81 -22.35
C CYS A 36 15.59 -3.97 -21.07
N ASN A 37 14.48 -3.26 -20.86
CA ASN A 37 14.26 -2.48 -19.66
C ASN A 37 14.00 -3.46 -18.49
N PRO A 38 14.93 -3.63 -17.53
CA PRO A 38 14.77 -4.57 -16.41
C PRO A 38 13.66 -4.13 -15.44
N LEU A 39 13.13 -2.91 -15.62
CA LEU A 39 11.97 -2.40 -14.90
C LEU A 39 10.63 -2.83 -15.54
N GLY A 40 10.63 -3.31 -16.80
CA GLY A 40 9.44 -3.85 -17.46
C GLY A 40 8.32 -2.83 -17.73
N TYR A 41 8.62 -1.53 -17.75
CA TYR A 41 7.63 -0.46 -18.00
C TYR A 41 7.94 0.29 -19.29
N ASN A 42 6.89 0.58 -20.07
CA ASN A 42 7.01 1.21 -21.37
C ASN A 42 6.88 2.74 -21.29
N SER A 43 6.56 3.29 -20.12
CA SER A 43 6.46 4.74 -19.89
C SER A 43 6.74 5.14 -18.44
N LEU A 44 7.17 6.39 -18.23
CA LEU A 44 7.31 7.00 -16.89
C LEU A 44 5.98 6.99 -16.12
N TRP A 45 4.86 7.08 -16.85
CA TRP A 45 3.53 7.06 -16.27
C TRP A 45 3.19 5.70 -15.65
N GLU A 46 3.44 4.60 -16.37
CA GLU A 46 3.26 3.24 -15.84
C GLU A 46 4.13 2.99 -14.62
N PHE A 47 5.39 3.45 -14.65
CA PHE A 47 6.29 3.34 -13.50
C PHE A 47 5.71 4.04 -12.26
N LEU A 48 5.19 5.26 -12.41
CA LEU A 48 4.61 6.03 -11.30
C LEU A 48 3.36 5.34 -10.74
N GLN A 49 2.48 4.84 -11.59
CA GLN A 49 1.27 4.11 -11.18
C GLN A 49 1.61 2.84 -10.39
N ARG A 50 2.62 2.08 -10.83
CA ARG A 50 3.06 0.85 -10.14
C ARG A 50 3.73 1.15 -8.80
N MET A 51 4.50 2.24 -8.69
CA MET A 51 5.04 2.70 -7.41
C MET A 51 3.93 3.10 -6.43
N LEU A 52 2.92 3.85 -6.89
CA LEU A 52 1.77 4.21 -6.06
C LEU A 52 0.97 2.98 -5.62
N GLN A 53 0.77 2.02 -6.52
CA GLN A 53 0.07 0.77 -6.21
C GLN A 53 0.84 -0.06 -5.17
N LEU A 54 2.17 -0.12 -5.27
CA LEU A 54 3.03 -0.81 -4.30
C LEU A 54 2.93 -0.17 -2.90
N ILE A 55 3.04 1.16 -2.83
CA ILE A 55 2.92 1.92 -1.58
C ILE A 55 1.54 1.73 -0.97
N THR A 56 0.49 1.75 -1.79
CA THR A 56 -0.89 1.55 -1.36
C THR A 56 -1.13 0.14 -0.83
N GLN A 57 -0.66 -0.87 -1.55
CA GLN A 57 -0.84 -2.28 -1.22
C GLN A 57 -0.21 -2.64 0.14
N ILE A 58 0.93 -2.03 0.48
CA ILE A 58 1.59 -2.19 1.77
C ILE A 58 1.03 -1.21 2.82
N GLY A 59 0.68 0.01 2.41
CA GLY A 59 0.21 1.07 3.29
C GLY A 59 -1.12 0.76 3.96
N PHE A 60 -2.10 0.22 3.21
CA PHE A 60 -3.41 -0.13 3.75
C PHE A 60 -3.36 -1.09 4.96
N PRO A 61 -2.71 -2.27 4.90
CA PRO A 61 -2.65 -3.17 6.05
C PRO A 61 -1.87 -2.56 7.23
N VAL A 62 -0.86 -1.73 6.97
CA VAL A 62 -0.11 -1.03 8.03
C VAL A 62 -1.00 -0.03 8.77
N ILE A 63 -1.80 0.76 8.04
CA ILE A 63 -2.74 1.73 8.63
C ILE A 63 -3.75 1.01 9.53
N VAL A 64 -4.32 -0.11 9.07
CA VAL A 64 -5.29 -0.89 9.83
C VAL A 64 -4.68 -1.40 11.15
N LEU A 65 -3.47 -1.96 11.11
CA LEU A 65 -2.75 -2.39 12.31
C LEU A 65 -2.50 -1.23 13.27
N PHE A 66 -2.14 -0.06 12.75
CA PHE A 66 -1.88 1.14 13.55
C PHE A 66 -3.15 1.62 14.27
N ILE A 67 -4.30 1.61 13.60
CA ILE A 67 -5.59 2.00 14.19
C ILE A 67 -5.98 1.02 15.30
N VAL A 68 -5.82 -0.29 15.10
CA VAL A 68 -6.09 -1.30 16.14
C VAL A 68 -5.18 -1.10 17.36
N PHE A 69 -3.89 -0.82 17.14
CA PHE A 69 -2.94 -0.54 18.21
C PHE A 69 -3.33 0.71 19.02
N ILE A 70 -3.73 1.78 18.35
CA ILE A 70 -4.22 3.01 18.99
C ILE A 70 -5.50 2.75 19.79
N GLY A 71 -6.43 1.97 19.24
CA GLY A 71 -7.65 1.56 19.93
C GLY A 71 -7.37 0.80 21.22
N PHE A 72 -6.43 -0.15 21.20
CA PHE A 72 -5.99 -0.84 22.41
C PHE A 72 -5.38 0.11 23.44
N LYS A 73 -4.53 1.05 22.99
CA LYS A 73 -3.94 2.09 23.83
C LYS A 73 -4.99 2.98 24.50
N PHE A 74 -6.07 3.33 23.80
CA PHE A 74 -7.20 4.08 24.37
C PHE A 74 -7.88 3.32 25.51
N VAL A 75 -8.06 2.00 25.36
CA VAL A 75 -8.66 1.16 26.41
C VAL A 75 -7.74 1.09 27.63
N THR A 76 -6.44 0.82 27.44
CA THR A 76 -5.48 0.71 28.55
C THR A 76 -5.16 2.02 29.28
N ALA A 77 -5.48 3.17 28.69
CA ALA A 77 -5.20 4.47 29.30
C ALA A 77 -6.17 4.82 30.46
N GLU A 78 -7.27 4.06 30.61
CA GLU A 78 -8.19 3.99 31.77
C GLU A 78 -8.29 5.29 32.60
N GLY A 79 -8.73 6.38 31.97
CA GLY A 79 -9.07 7.62 32.69
C GLY A 79 -7.88 8.49 33.13
N LYS A 80 -6.63 8.13 32.82
CA LYS A 80 -5.48 9.01 33.03
C LYS A 80 -5.47 10.11 31.96
N PRO A 81 -5.74 11.38 32.28
CA PRO A 81 -5.90 12.44 31.30
C PRO A 81 -4.65 12.64 30.43
N GLU A 82 -3.47 12.40 31.02
CA GLU A 82 -2.19 12.54 30.33
C GLU A 82 -1.97 11.47 29.25
N GLU A 83 -2.31 10.21 29.53
CA GLU A 83 -2.19 9.12 28.56
C GLU A 83 -3.23 9.29 27.43
N ILE A 84 -4.45 9.70 27.75
CA ILE A 84 -5.48 9.98 26.75
C ILE A 84 -5.08 11.14 25.83
N ALA A 85 -4.38 12.16 26.33
CA ALA A 85 -3.85 13.24 25.50
C ALA A 85 -2.78 12.74 24.52
N LYS A 86 -1.87 11.87 24.98
CA LYS A 86 -0.84 11.23 24.15
C LYS A 86 -1.45 10.32 23.08
N VAL A 87 -2.46 9.51 23.43
CA VAL A 87 -3.10 8.63 22.45
C VAL A 87 -3.89 9.42 21.41
N ARG A 88 -4.51 10.55 21.79
CA ARG A 88 -5.15 11.47 20.84
C ARG A 88 -4.18 12.04 19.82
N SER A 89 -3.01 12.52 20.24
CA SER A 89 -2.01 13.02 19.28
C SER A 89 -1.52 11.92 18.33
N LEU A 90 -1.38 10.69 18.84
CA LEU A 90 -1.06 9.51 18.02
C LEU A 90 -2.14 9.20 16.99
N PHE A 91 -3.41 9.33 17.38
CA PHE A 91 -4.56 9.13 16.50
C PHE A 91 -4.62 10.17 15.37
N PHE A 92 -4.35 11.45 15.68
CA PHE A 92 -4.24 12.49 14.64
C PHE A 92 -3.14 12.17 13.62
N TRP A 93 -1.99 11.66 14.07
CA TRP A 93 -0.93 11.21 13.18
C TRP A 93 -1.35 10.03 12.29
N ALA A 94 -2.14 9.09 12.81
CA ALA A 94 -2.68 7.99 12.02
C ALA A 94 -3.67 8.48 10.94
N ILE A 95 -4.51 9.48 11.26
CA ILE A 95 -5.41 10.11 10.29
C ILE A 95 -4.63 10.85 9.22
N VAL A 96 -3.61 11.62 9.59
CA VAL A 96 -2.78 12.32 8.61
C VAL A 96 -2.09 11.32 7.69
N GLY A 97 -1.55 10.22 8.23
CA GLY A 97 -0.95 9.14 7.43
C GLY A 97 -1.92 8.51 6.43
N SER A 98 -3.16 8.22 6.84
CA SER A 98 -4.17 7.68 5.93
C SER A 98 -4.62 8.70 4.87
N LEU A 99 -4.75 9.97 5.26
CA LEU A 99 -5.09 11.05 4.35
C LEU A 99 -4.01 11.25 3.28
N VAL A 100 -2.73 11.12 3.63
CA VAL A 100 -1.62 11.22 2.66
C VAL A 100 -1.68 10.11 1.62
N VAL A 101 -1.96 8.86 2.03
CA VAL A 101 -2.08 7.74 1.09
C VAL A 101 -3.26 7.94 0.14
N LEU A 102 -4.42 8.35 0.67
CA LEU A 102 -5.60 8.63 -0.16
C LEU A 102 -5.41 9.86 -1.04
N GLY A 103 -4.75 10.90 -0.52
CA GLY A 103 -4.45 12.14 -1.24
C GLY A 103 -3.48 11.92 -2.39
N ALA A 104 -2.47 11.05 -2.22
CA ALA A 104 -1.55 10.68 -3.30
C ALA A 104 -2.30 10.03 -4.48
N GLN A 105 -3.26 9.14 -4.21
CA GLN A 105 -4.07 8.52 -5.26
C GLN A 105 -4.99 9.55 -5.94
N ALA A 106 -5.65 10.40 -5.15
CA ALA A 106 -6.51 11.44 -5.70
C ALA A 106 -5.75 12.39 -6.63
N LEU A 107 -4.54 12.81 -6.25
CA LEU A 107 -3.67 13.63 -7.09
C LEU A 107 -3.21 12.91 -8.35
N ALA A 108 -2.83 11.63 -8.25
CA ALA A 108 -2.43 10.85 -9.42
C ALA A 108 -3.58 10.68 -10.43
N LEU A 109 -4.80 10.45 -9.95
CA LEU A 109 -6.00 10.38 -10.79
C LEU A 109 -6.30 11.73 -11.44
N ALA A 110 -6.16 12.83 -10.71
CA ALA A 110 -6.36 14.18 -11.26
C ALA A 110 -5.37 14.47 -12.41
N ILE A 111 -4.10 14.13 -12.23
CA ILE A 111 -3.09 14.29 -13.29
C ILE A 111 -3.43 13.40 -14.49
N GLN A 112 -3.85 12.15 -14.25
CA GLN A 112 -4.26 11.25 -15.33
C GLN A 112 -5.40 11.82 -16.15
N ALA A 113 -6.44 12.33 -15.47
CA ALA A 113 -7.60 12.93 -16.10
C ALA A 113 -7.18 14.11 -16.98
N THR A 114 -6.31 15.00 -16.47
CA THR A 114 -5.81 16.13 -17.27
C THR A 114 -4.98 15.69 -18.48
N VAL A 115 -4.11 14.68 -18.33
CA VAL A 115 -3.30 14.18 -19.45
C VAL A 115 -4.19 13.51 -20.51
N ASN A 116 -5.19 12.74 -20.08
CA ASN A 116 -6.14 12.10 -20.99
C ASN A 116 -7.00 13.13 -21.72
N ASP A 117 -7.47 14.18 -21.04
CA ASP A 117 -8.25 15.26 -21.66
C ASP A 117 -7.43 16.01 -22.73
N ILE A 118 -6.13 16.21 -22.50
CA ILE A 118 -5.24 16.83 -23.49
C ILE A 118 -4.99 15.87 -24.67
N GLN A 119 -4.90 14.56 -24.44
CA GLN A 119 -4.74 13.56 -25.51
C GLN A 119 -6.04 13.34 -26.31
N ALA A 120 -7.21 13.49 -25.67
CA ALA A 120 -8.53 13.39 -26.30
C ALA A 120 -8.97 14.68 -27.00
N GLY A 121 -8.18 15.75 -26.88
CA GLY A 121 -8.46 17.09 -27.40
C GLY A 121 -7.87 17.40 -28.77
N LEU A 122 -7.96 16.44 -29.69
CA LEU A 122 -8.22 16.60 -31.14
C LEU A 122 -9.01 15.38 -31.62
#